data_AF-A0A7V2N4A7-F1
#
_entry.id   AF-A0A7V2N4A7-F1
#
_cell.length_a   1.000
_cell.length_b   1.000
_cell.length_c   1.000
_cell.angle_alpha   90.00
_cell.angle_beta   90.00
_cell.angle_gamma   90.00
#
_symmetry.space_group_name_H-M   'P 1'
#
loop_
_entity.id
_entity.type
_entity.pdbx_description
1 polymer ?
#
loop_
_entity_poly.entity_id
_entity_poly.type
_entity_poly.pdbx_seq_one_letter_code
_entity_poly.pdbx_strand_id
1 'polypeptide(L)'
;DYYKRKQGIAPPKPRGQIVCTCFGVTDEEIRKVVRENDLTTVEEVTNYCKAGGGCGGCHGRIEELIAEVQARRGVQPRVAAPKRPAKLTNIQKIQLIQQTINEQICPALRADGGDIELIDVEGSKVIVALRGMCAQCKMAQFTMKDVVQAKLREFVSDDLIVEEQKDPADAPQAGSEVDS
;
A
#
# COMPACT_ATOMS: atom_id res chain seq x y z
N ASP A 1 -29.10 46.41 38.55
CA ASP A 1 -29.07 47.24 37.33
C ASP A 1 -27.84 47.01 36.44
N TYR A 2 -27.68 45.83 35.84
CA TYR A 2 -26.55 45.54 34.93
C TYR A 2 -26.91 45.59 33.43
N TYR A 3 -28.18 45.85 33.10
CA TYR A 3 -28.72 45.80 31.72
C TYR A 3 -29.11 47.17 31.13
N LYS A 4 -28.61 48.27 31.70
CA LYS A 4 -28.84 49.62 31.16
C LYS A 4 -27.54 50.25 30.68
N ARG A 5 -27.42 50.35 29.35
CA ARG A 5 -26.51 51.17 28.51
C ARG A 5 -25.46 50.37 27.72
N LYS A 6 -25.85 49.91 26.53
CA LYS A 6 -25.18 50.25 25.25
C LYS A 6 -26.08 49.84 24.09
N GLN A 7 -26.02 50.61 23.02
CA GLN A 7 -26.98 50.64 21.92
C GLN A 7 -26.98 49.31 21.13
N GLY A 8 -28.05 48.54 21.27
CA GLY A 8 -28.96 48.25 20.14
C GLY A 8 -28.41 47.61 18.86
N ILE A 9 -27.34 46.81 18.90
CA ILE A 9 -27.06 45.86 17.82
C ILE A 9 -27.16 44.47 18.44
N ALA A 10 -28.32 43.83 18.26
CA ALA A 10 -28.46 42.42 18.58
C ALA A 10 -27.37 41.65 17.81
N PRO A 11 -26.62 40.73 18.46
CA PRO A 11 -25.63 39.93 17.76
C PRO A 11 -26.30 39.25 16.56
N PRO A 12 -25.63 39.18 15.40
CA PRO A 12 -26.20 38.54 14.22
C PRO A 12 -26.67 37.15 14.65
N LYS A 13 -27.96 36.86 14.43
CA LYS A 13 -28.54 35.58 14.79
C LYS A 13 -27.64 34.49 14.20
N PRO A 14 -27.14 33.54 15.00
CA PRO A 14 -26.34 32.46 14.46
C PRO A 14 -27.19 31.78 13.39
N ARG A 15 -26.63 31.72 12.18
CA ARG A 15 -27.33 31.07 11.07
C ARG A 15 -27.23 29.56 11.29
N GLY A 16 -28.37 28.90 11.28
CA GLY A 16 -28.48 27.46 11.51
C GLY A 16 -28.91 27.05 12.92
N GLN A 17 -29.20 25.75 13.05
CA GLN A 17 -29.57 25.09 14.30
C GLN A 17 -28.31 24.60 15.02
N ILE A 18 -28.24 24.78 16.34
CA ILE A 18 -27.13 24.23 17.15
C ILE A 18 -27.22 22.70 17.13
N VAL A 19 -26.18 22.06 16.62
CA VAL A 19 -26.08 20.60 16.53
C VAL A 19 -25.25 20.05 17.69
N CYS A 20 -24.13 20.70 18.00
CA CYS A 20 -23.32 20.35 19.17
C CYS A 20 -23.53 21.40 20.26
N THR A 21 -24.29 21.05 21.29
CA THR A 21 -24.49 21.93 22.47
C THR A 21 -23.20 22.08 23.29
N CYS A 22 -22.37 21.05 23.32
CA CYS A 22 -21.11 21.01 24.07
C CYS A 22 -20.08 22.04 23.54
N PHE A 23 -20.04 22.28 22.23
CA PHE A 23 -19.08 23.22 21.60
C PHE A 23 -19.75 24.37 20.84
N GLY A 24 -21.08 24.48 20.88
CA GLY A 24 -21.85 25.54 20.24
C GLY A 24 -21.84 25.52 18.71
N VAL A 25 -21.52 24.38 18.10
CA VAL A 25 -21.37 24.26 16.62
C VAL A 25 -22.74 24.08 15.96
N THR A 26 -22.98 24.83 14.88
CA THR A 26 -24.24 24.80 14.11
C THR A 26 -24.17 23.85 12.92
N ASP A 27 -25.34 23.47 12.41
CA ASP A 27 -25.47 22.66 11.20
C ASP A 27 -24.86 23.33 9.95
N GLU A 28 -24.99 24.66 9.81
CA GLU A 28 -24.35 25.41 8.73
C GLU A 28 -22.82 25.35 8.78
N GLU A 29 -22.24 25.46 9.98
CA GLU A 29 -20.80 25.37 10.19
C GLU A 29 -20.28 23.98 9.84
N ILE A 30 -20.98 22.92 10.30
CA ILE A 30 -20.65 21.52 9.94
C ILE A 30 -20.74 21.33 8.42
N ARG A 31 -21.84 21.76 7.78
CA ARG A 31 -21.99 21.62 6.32
C ARG A 31 -20.92 22.40 5.55
N LYS A 32 -20.51 23.56 6.03
CA LYS A 32 -19.44 24.37 5.41
C LYS A 32 -18.11 23.62 5.50
N VAL A 33 -17.72 23.16 6.68
CA VAL A 33 -16.46 22.45 6.91
C VAL A 33 -16.40 21.15 6.12
N VAL A 34 -17.49 20.36 6.11
CA VAL A 34 -17.61 19.13 5.31
C VAL A 34 -17.47 19.43 3.82
N ARG A 35 -18.04 20.54 3.32
CA ARG A 35 -17.94 20.92 1.91
C ARG A 35 -16.55 21.43 1.52
N GLU A 36 -15.90 22.20 2.39
CA GLU A 36 -14.59 22.80 2.10
C GLU A 36 -13.44 21.79 2.21
N ASN A 37 -13.61 20.73 3.02
CA ASN A 37 -12.54 19.76 3.31
C ASN A 37 -12.88 18.32 2.90
N ASP A 38 -14.01 18.10 2.22
CA ASP A 38 -14.47 16.78 1.75
C ASP A 38 -14.53 15.71 2.85
N LEU A 39 -15.01 16.09 4.04
CA LEU A 39 -15.05 15.21 5.20
C LEU A 39 -16.11 14.11 5.03
N THR A 40 -15.76 12.90 5.45
CA THR A 40 -16.55 11.69 5.29
C THR A 40 -16.90 10.97 6.59
N THR A 41 -16.23 11.31 7.69
CA THR A 41 -16.44 10.66 8.99
C THR A 41 -16.69 11.68 10.11
N VAL A 42 -17.30 11.21 11.20
CA VAL A 42 -17.57 12.04 12.39
C VAL A 42 -16.28 12.45 13.07
N GLU A 43 -15.28 11.59 13.05
CA GLU A 43 -13.94 11.83 13.59
C GLU A 43 -13.25 12.96 12.82
N GLU A 44 -13.33 12.94 11.50
CA GLU A 44 -12.85 14.03 10.65
C GLU A 44 -13.55 15.34 10.99
N VAL A 45 -14.89 15.35 11.12
CA VAL A 45 -15.62 16.55 11.53
C VAL A 45 -15.18 17.02 12.93
N THR A 46 -14.97 16.08 13.86
CA THR A 46 -14.48 16.38 15.21
C THR A 46 -13.10 17.05 15.18
N ASN A 47 -12.19 16.57 14.33
CA ASN A 47 -10.85 17.15 14.22
C ASN A 47 -10.86 18.60 13.70
N TYR A 48 -11.82 18.94 12.85
CA TYR A 48 -11.90 20.28 12.26
C TYR A 48 -12.74 21.26 13.08
N CYS A 49 -13.92 20.86 13.54
CA CYS A 49 -14.86 21.77 14.22
C CYS A 49 -15.06 21.46 15.70
N LYS A 50 -14.39 20.43 16.25
CA LYS A 50 -14.50 19.96 17.65
C LYS A 50 -15.88 19.41 18.03
N ALA A 51 -16.90 19.55 17.17
CA ALA A 51 -18.21 18.96 17.37
C ALA A 51 -18.08 17.43 17.48
N GLY A 52 -18.65 16.84 18.52
CA GLY A 52 -18.57 15.40 18.76
C GLY A 52 -17.38 14.95 19.62
N GLY A 53 -16.40 15.80 19.92
CA GLY A 53 -15.21 15.41 20.71
C GLY A 53 -15.44 15.27 22.22
N GLY A 54 -16.66 15.50 22.70
CA GLY A 54 -16.99 15.51 24.13
C GLY A 54 -18.07 14.49 24.48
N CYS A 55 -19.29 14.99 24.63
CA CYS A 55 -20.45 14.23 25.11
C CYS A 55 -21.02 13.21 24.11
N GLY A 56 -20.60 13.21 22.84
CA GLY A 56 -21.04 12.27 21.80
C GLY A 56 -22.50 12.39 21.33
N GLY A 57 -23.39 13.07 22.07
CA GLY A 57 -24.82 13.13 21.76
C GLY A 57 -25.20 13.80 20.42
N CYS A 58 -24.25 14.42 19.73
CA CYS A 58 -24.45 15.03 18.42
C CYS A 58 -23.94 14.16 17.25
N HIS A 59 -23.30 13.01 17.50
CA HIS A 59 -22.70 12.16 16.47
C HIS A 59 -23.70 11.73 15.40
N GLY A 60 -24.87 11.21 15.78
CA GLY A 60 -25.89 10.79 14.80
C GLY A 60 -26.37 11.95 13.92
N ARG A 61 -26.53 13.15 14.49
CA ARG A 61 -26.90 14.34 13.70
C ARG A 61 -25.76 14.81 12.79
N ILE A 62 -24.51 14.64 13.19
CA ILE A 62 -23.34 14.94 12.37
C ILE A 62 -23.27 13.97 11.18
N GLU A 63 -23.49 12.68 11.40
CA GLU A 63 -23.53 11.65 10.33
C GLU A 63 -24.58 11.97 9.26
N GLU A 64 -25.79 12.34 9.69
CA GLU A 64 -26.86 12.79 8.79
C GLU A 64 -26.43 13.99 7.93
N LEU A 65 -25.80 14.99 8.54
CA LEU A 65 -25.35 16.19 7.84
C LEU A 65 -24.22 15.90 6.83
N ILE A 66 -23.32 14.98 7.17
CA ILE A 66 -22.28 14.50 6.25
C ILE A 66 -22.94 13.81 5.05
N ALA A 67 -23.86 12.89 5.30
CA ALA A 67 -24.59 12.15 4.26
C ALA A 67 -25.41 13.10 3.36
N GLU A 68 -26.11 14.09 3.93
CA GLU A 68 -26.85 15.11 3.19
C GLU A 68 -25.94 15.90 2.22
N VAL A 69 -24.74 16.31 2.69
CA VAL A 69 -23.80 17.10 1.88
C VAL A 69 -23.19 16.25 0.75
N GLN A 70 -22.87 14.99 1.03
CA GLN A 70 -22.30 14.06 0.04
C GLN A 70 -23.33 13.65 -1.02
N ALA A 71 -24.56 13.35 -0.61
CA ALA A 71 -25.65 13.01 -1.52
C ALA A 71 -25.94 14.15 -2.51
N ARG A 72 -25.88 15.41 -2.06
CA ARG A 72 -26.05 16.60 -2.92
C ARG A 72 -24.88 16.84 -3.87
N ARG A 73 -23.70 16.29 -3.58
CA ARG A 73 -22.50 16.41 -4.43
C ARG A 73 -22.40 15.32 -5.50
N GLY A 74 -23.36 14.40 -5.58
CA GLY A 74 -23.33 13.30 -6.55
C GLY A 74 -22.24 12.25 -6.26
N VAL A 75 -21.59 12.35 -5.09
CA VAL A 75 -20.67 11.34 -4.59
C VAL A 75 -21.51 10.43 -3.72
N GLN A 76 -21.97 9.31 -4.29
CA GLN A 76 -22.48 8.22 -3.46
C GLN A 76 -21.42 7.91 -2.40
N PRO A 77 -21.81 7.57 -1.16
CA PRO A 77 -20.85 7.07 -0.18
C PRO A 77 -20.28 5.78 -0.76
N ARG A 78 -19.12 5.88 -1.39
CA ARG A 78 -18.20 4.76 -1.43
C ARG A 78 -17.85 4.57 0.02
N VAL A 79 -18.64 3.72 0.71
CA VAL A 79 -18.16 2.96 1.86
C VAL A 79 -16.74 2.59 1.49
N ALA A 80 -15.79 3.27 2.14
CA ALA A 80 -14.39 3.01 1.95
C ALA A 80 -14.24 1.55 2.36
N ALA A 81 -14.27 0.67 1.36
CA ALA A 81 -13.91 -0.71 1.57
C ALA A 81 -12.59 -0.66 2.34
N PRO A 82 -12.47 -1.37 3.46
CA PRO A 82 -11.26 -1.33 4.26
C PRO A 82 -10.12 -1.53 3.27
N LYS A 83 -9.14 -0.62 3.28
CA LYS A 83 -7.95 -0.72 2.44
C LYS A 83 -7.38 -2.12 2.68
N ARG A 84 -7.75 -3.08 1.82
CA ARG A 84 -7.11 -4.37 1.78
C ARG A 84 -5.64 -4.01 1.59
N PRO A 85 -4.72 -4.53 2.44
CA PRO A 85 -3.31 -4.24 2.26
C PRO A 85 -3.02 -4.53 0.80
N ALA A 86 -2.65 -3.49 0.06
CA ALA A 86 -2.42 -3.61 -1.36
C ALA A 86 -1.40 -4.73 -1.50
N LYS A 87 -1.81 -5.85 -2.11
CA LYS A 87 -0.86 -6.85 -2.57
C LYS A 87 0.19 -6.05 -3.33
N LEU A 88 1.44 -6.13 -2.86
CA LEU A 88 2.57 -5.34 -3.33
C LEU A 88 2.47 -5.13 -4.84
N THR A 89 2.58 -3.89 -5.31
CA THR A 89 2.61 -3.64 -6.75
C THR A 89 3.75 -4.44 -7.37
N ASN A 90 3.59 -4.96 -8.58
CA ASN A 90 4.63 -5.78 -9.23
C ASN A 90 6.01 -5.12 -9.20
N ILE A 91 6.07 -3.78 -9.23
CA ILE A 91 7.30 -2.98 -9.09
C ILE A 91 7.94 -3.16 -7.71
N GLN A 92 7.18 -3.04 -6.62
CA GLN A 92 7.70 -3.24 -5.26
C GLN A 92 8.19 -4.68 -5.04
N LYS A 93 7.50 -5.65 -5.63
CA LYS A 93 7.89 -7.07 -5.56
C LYS A 93 9.22 -7.31 -6.30
N ILE A 94 9.38 -6.75 -7.50
CA ILE A 94 10.63 -6.87 -8.28
C ILE A 94 11.79 -6.21 -7.54
N GLN A 95 11.59 -5.00 -7.00
CA GLN A 95 12.62 -4.30 -6.22
C GLN A 95 13.10 -5.12 -5.03
N LEU A 96 12.16 -5.71 -4.27
CA LEU A 96 12.50 -6.54 -3.12
C LEU A 96 13.25 -7.81 -3.54
N ILE A 97 12.79 -8.48 -4.61
CA ILE A 97 13.48 -9.66 -5.16
C ILE A 97 14.91 -9.30 -5.55
N GLN A 98 15.10 -8.21 -6.28
CA GLN A 98 16.41 -7.78 -6.74
C GLN A 98 17.35 -7.42 -5.57
N GLN A 99 16.81 -6.76 -4.54
CA GLN A 99 17.55 -6.46 -3.33
C GLN A 99 17.96 -7.74 -2.59
N THR A 100 17.02 -8.68 -2.39
CA THR A 100 17.31 -9.97 -1.75
C THR A 100 18.37 -10.75 -2.52
N ILE A 101 18.30 -10.78 -3.86
CA ILE A 101 19.30 -11.44 -4.69
C ILE A 101 20.69 -10.82 -4.46
N ASN A 102 20.80 -9.50 -4.53
CA ASN A 102 22.09 -8.82 -4.39
C ASN A 102 22.68 -8.90 -2.96
N GLU A 103 21.85 -8.84 -1.93
CA GLU A 103 22.30 -8.79 -0.54
C GLU A 103 22.48 -10.17 0.09
N GLN A 104 21.65 -11.15 -0.27
CA GLN A 104 21.63 -12.46 0.39
C GLN A 104 22.18 -13.58 -0.49
N ILE A 105 21.92 -13.54 -1.80
CA ILE A 105 22.22 -14.67 -2.70
C ILE A 105 23.57 -14.48 -3.41
N CYS A 106 23.83 -13.30 -3.99
CA CYS A 106 25.09 -13.00 -4.69
C CYS A 106 26.34 -13.22 -3.83
N PRO A 107 26.40 -12.79 -2.55
CA PRO A 107 27.60 -13.02 -1.74
C PRO A 107 27.89 -14.51 -1.52
N ALA A 108 26.85 -15.31 -1.32
CA ALA A 108 26.97 -16.76 -1.14
C ALA A 108 27.43 -17.42 -2.44
N LEU A 109 26.81 -17.10 -3.58
CA LEU A 109 27.17 -17.67 -4.87
C LEU A 109 28.57 -17.25 -5.33
N ARG A 110 28.98 -16.02 -5.06
CA ARG A 110 30.33 -15.53 -5.41
C ARG A 110 31.42 -16.22 -4.59
N ALA A 111 31.13 -16.60 -3.35
CA ALA A 111 32.05 -17.43 -2.56
C ALA A 111 32.28 -18.79 -3.22
N ASP A 112 31.26 -19.34 -3.88
CA ASP A 112 31.31 -20.60 -4.63
C ASP A 112 31.80 -20.43 -6.09
N GLY A 113 32.20 -19.22 -6.50
CA GLY A 113 32.69 -18.92 -7.86
C GLY A 113 31.60 -18.83 -8.94
N GLY A 114 30.34 -18.69 -8.54
CA GLY A 114 29.20 -18.44 -9.42
C GLY A 114 28.63 -17.03 -9.27
N ASP A 115 27.70 -16.69 -10.14
CA ASP A 115 26.87 -15.49 -10.00
C ASP A 115 25.43 -15.78 -10.46
N ILE A 116 24.50 -14.88 -10.14
CA ILE A 116 23.09 -15.01 -10.53
C ILE A 116 22.56 -13.68 -11.02
N GLU A 117 21.72 -13.73 -12.04
CA GLU A 117 21.02 -12.56 -12.56
C GLU A 117 19.53 -12.79 -12.65
N LEU A 118 18.76 -11.75 -12.30
CA LEU A 118 17.33 -11.71 -12.47
C LEU A 118 17.01 -11.28 -13.91
N ILE A 119 16.32 -12.12 -14.67
CA ILE A 119 15.91 -11.79 -16.04
C ILE A 119 14.50 -11.20 -16.04
N ASP A 120 13.54 -11.90 -15.43
CA ASP A 120 12.14 -11.45 -15.41
C ASP A 120 11.36 -11.99 -14.20
N VAL A 121 10.23 -11.36 -13.89
CA VAL A 121 9.30 -11.78 -12.84
C VAL A 121 7.87 -11.79 -13.40
N GLU A 122 7.35 -12.98 -13.65
CA GLU A 122 5.99 -13.23 -14.11
C GLU A 122 5.09 -13.60 -12.92
N GLY A 123 4.54 -12.60 -12.23
CA GLY A 123 3.61 -12.83 -11.13
C GLY A 123 4.27 -13.52 -9.93
N SER A 124 4.18 -14.85 -9.85
CA SER A 124 4.81 -15.69 -8.82
C SER A 124 6.04 -16.45 -9.32
N LYS A 125 6.30 -16.40 -10.64
CA LYS A 125 7.43 -17.08 -11.26
C LYS A 125 8.58 -16.09 -11.42
N VAL A 126 9.75 -16.45 -10.92
CA VAL A 126 10.98 -15.65 -11.00
C VAL A 126 11.93 -16.35 -11.96
N ILE A 127 12.27 -15.69 -13.05
CA ILE A 127 13.17 -16.21 -14.08
C ILE A 127 14.57 -15.67 -13.80
N VAL A 128 15.50 -16.57 -13.53
CA VAL A 128 16.89 -16.25 -13.22
C VAL A 128 17.85 -16.92 -14.20
N ALA A 129 19.01 -16.33 -14.41
CA ALA A 129 20.11 -16.93 -15.15
C ALA A 129 21.28 -17.15 -14.19
N LEU A 130 21.78 -18.38 -14.09
CA LEU A 130 23.01 -18.68 -13.37
C LEU A 130 24.21 -18.34 -14.26
N ARG A 131 25.26 -17.78 -13.68
CA ARG A 131 26.50 -17.40 -14.36
C ARG A 131 27.71 -18.02 -13.67
N GLY A 132 28.83 -18.09 -14.41
CA GLY A 132 30.09 -18.62 -13.90
C GLY A 132 30.08 -20.13 -13.71
N MET A 133 30.70 -20.61 -12.64
CA MET A 133 30.85 -22.05 -12.37
C MET A 133 29.50 -22.77 -12.17
N CYS A 134 28.48 -22.05 -11.68
CA CYS A 134 27.15 -22.59 -11.45
C CYS A 134 26.40 -22.92 -12.75
N ALA A 135 26.69 -22.22 -13.87
CA ALA A 135 26.02 -22.46 -15.15
C ALA A 135 26.43 -23.81 -15.77
N GLN A 136 27.70 -24.18 -15.67
CA GLN A 136 28.27 -25.34 -16.37
C GLN A 136 28.13 -26.67 -15.58
N CYS A 137 27.82 -26.60 -14.28
CA CYS A 137 27.70 -27.79 -13.44
C CYS A 137 26.26 -28.31 -13.43
N LYS A 138 25.97 -29.32 -14.27
CA LYS A 138 24.64 -29.96 -14.39
C LYS A 138 24.08 -30.48 -13.05
N MET A 139 24.95 -30.84 -12.10
CA MET A 139 24.53 -31.26 -10.75
C MET A 139 24.21 -30.07 -9.85
N ALA A 140 24.94 -28.96 -10.00
CA ALA A 140 24.71 -27.75 -9.22
C ALA A 140 23.44 -26.99 -9.67
N GLN A 141 23.01 -27.13 -10.92
CA GLN A 141 21.78 -26.48 -11.41
C GLN A 141 20.55 -26.84 -10.56
N PHE A 142 20.41 -28.09 -10.14
CA PHE A 142 19.26 -28.53 -9.35
C PHE A 142 19.34 -28.04 -7.90
N THR A 143 20.49 -28.23 -7.25
CA THR A 143 20.67 -27.87 -5.84
C THR A 143 20.69 -26.35 -5.63
N MET A 144 21.30 -25.59 -6.53
CA MET A 144 21.37 -24.14 -6.42
C MET A 144 20.02 -23.48 -6.66
N LYS A 145 19.23 -24.00 -7.60
CA LYS A 145 17.84 -23.55 -7.81
C LYS A 145 17.01 -23.67 -6.54
N ASP A 146 17.13 -24.80 -5.83
CA ASP A 146 16.38 -25.05 -4.59
C ASP A 146 16.81 -24.11 -3.46
N VAL A 147 18.12 -23.85 -3.33
CA VAL A 147 18.66 -22.91 -2.32
C VAL A 147 18.18 -21.48 -2.60
N VAL A 148 18.26 -21.04 -3.85
CA VAL A 148 17.80 -19.70 -4.28
C VAL A 148 16.30 -19.56 -4.06
N GLN A 149 15.51 -20.58 -4.40
CA GLN A 149 14.07 -20.60 -4.18
C GLN A 149 13.72 -20.54 -2.69
N ALA A 150 14.41 -21.30 -1.83
CA ALA A 150 14.18 -21.28 -0.39
C ALA A 150 14.46 -19.88 0.19
N LYS A 151 15.55 -19.23 -0.25
CA LYS A 151 15.90 -17.88 0.20
C LYS A 151 14.91 -16.83 -0.28
N LEU A 152 14.47 -16.87 -1.53
CA LEU A 152 13.46 -15.94 -2.03
C LEU A 152 12.10 -16.09 -1.31
N ARG A 153 11.73 -17.31 -0.92
CA ARG A 153 10.53 -17.55 -0.12
C ARG A 153 10.63 -16.95 1.28
N GLU A 154 11.78 -17.09 1.92
CA GLU A 154 12.06 -16.58 3.28
C GLU A 154 11.94 -15.04 3.37
N PHE A 155 12.40 -14.31 2.35
CA PHE A 155 12.48 -12.84 2.41
C PHE A 155 11.38 -12.09 1.63
N VAL A 156 10.73 -12.72 0.65
CA VAL A 156 9.76 -12.04 -0.22
C VAL A 156 8.35 -12.60 -0.06
N SER A 157 8.15 -13.89 -0.37
CA SER A 157 6.84 -14.54 -0.34
C SER A 157 6.95 -16.05 -0.59
N ASP A 158 6.22 -16.83 0.19
CA ASP A 158 6.21 -18.30 0.11
C ASP A 158 5.73 -18.86 -1.25
N ASP A 159 4.97 -18.08 -2.00
CA ASP A 159 4.37 -18.49 -3.28
C ASP A 159 5.34 -18.41 -4.47
N LEU A 160 6.58 -17.97 -4.24
CA LEU A 160 7.56 -17.79 -5.31
C LEU A 160 8.12 -19.11 -5.83
N ILE A 161 8.18 -19.22 -7.16
CA ILE A 161 8.77 -20.36 -7.87
C ILE A 161 9.90 -19.82 -8.73
N VAL A 162 11.09 -20.39 -8.59
CA VAL A 162 12.25 -19.98 -9.38
C VAL A 162 12.35 -20.89 -10.60
N GLU A 163 12.64 -20.32 -11.76
CA GLU A 163 13.00 -21.06 -12.97
C GLU A 163 14.27 -20.49 -13.59
N GLU A 164 15.10 -21.39 -14.09
CA GLU A 164 16.32 -21.02 -14.78
C GLU A 164 16.02 -20.81 -16.27
N GLN A 165 16.39 -19.65 -16.80
CA GLN A 165 16.40 -19.44 -18.24
C GLN A 165 17.63 -20.14 -18.82
N LYS A 166 17.41 -21.30 -19.46
CA LYS A 166 18.44 -21.89 -20.32
C LYS A 166 18.51 -21.11 -21.62
N ASP A 167 19.57 -20.34 -21.78
CA ASP A 167 19.91 -19.82 -23.10
C ASP A 167 20.24 -21.01 -24.03
N PRO A 168 19.71 -21.04 -25.26
CA PRO A 168 19.96 -22.12 -26.22
C PRO A 168 21.43 -22.25 -26.65
N ALA A 169 22.32 -21.35 -26.21
CA ALA A 169 23.75 -21.38 -26.47
C ALA A 169 24.55 -22.34 -25.56
N ASP A 170 23.96 -22.82 -24.46
CA ASP A 170 24.61 -23.72 -23.48
C ASP A 170 24.29 -25.21 -23.73
N ALA A 171 23.78 -25.54 -24.94
CA ALA A 171 23.71 -26.92 -25.38
C ALA A 171 25.15 -27.47 -25.48
N PRO A 172 25.46 -28.64 -24.89
CA PRO A 172 26.79 -29.20 -25.00
C PRO A 172 27.09 -29.42 -26.48
N GLN A 173 28.10 -28.72 -27.01
CA GLN A 173 28.70 -29.10 -28.28
C GLN A 173 29.17 -30.55 -28.09
N ALA A 174 28.48 -31.47 -28.75
CA ALA A 174 28.87 -32.86 -28.81
C ALA A 174 30.33 -32.90 -29.25
N GLY A 175 31.19 -33.43 -28.38
CA GLY A 175 32.61 -33.57 -28.67
C GLY A 175 32.79 -34.36 -29.95
N SER A 176 33.54 -33.80 -30.89
CA SER A 176 34.11 -34.59 -31.98
C SER A 176 35.18 -35.50 -31.37
N GLU A 177 34.78 -36.72 -31.02
CA GLU A 177 35.69 -37.87 -30.98
C GLU A 177 36.32 -38.00 -32.37
N VAL A 178 37.56 -37.53 -32.51
CA VAL A 178 38.45 -37.97 -33.59
C VAL A 178 39.39 -38.99 -32.98
N ASP A 179 38.93 -40.23 -33.03
CA ASP A 179 39.74 -41.43 -32.89
C ASP A 179 40.55 -41.65 -34.17
N SER A 180 41.78 -42.18 -33.99
CA SER A 180 42.75 -42.68 -34.97
C SER A 180 43.71 -41.69 -35.63
#